data_AF-A0A7X8MV50-F1
#
_entry.id   AF-A0A7X8MV50-F1
#
_cell.length_a   1.000
_cell.length_b   1.000
_cell.length_c   1.000
_cell.angle_alpha   90.00
_cell.angle_beta   90.00
_cell.angle_gamma   90.00
#
_symmetry.space_group_name_H-M   'P 1'
#
loop_
_entity.id
_entity.type
_entity.pdbx_description
1 polymer ?
#
loop_
_entity_poly.entity_id
_entity_poly.type
_entity_poly.pdbx_seq_one_letter_code
_entity_poly.pdbx_strand_id
1 'polypeptide(L)'
;GHPSDGSAAPNYLPVDGAQLPVPFLSLSVVGILCLLGLIWLVVRTSDYDARSMGIGLIGFYLWSIASMVATLAGTTLLGFRVDTLIVLQMATAGVLAIAELRLLGLDALYPEQLSARARRSVTILMVLILCGAGLVYAQQIPVQNQRAIDRAYSDTDGYGERADRFAADAGRYYPRIDEEIRSHGHDPLDTIVLTDEINFMSYHPYFGFQAFTSHYANPLGEFTARNEAIERWAVDSWESTPEEFLADLDDTPWRGPDVFILRGTVDGPVGDATDAGWKSHLAEDIYPNNPNVRYRGIFFNPEVFAEDLWHITQIGPFVVASRVKDGV
;
A
#
# COMPACT_ATOMS: atom_id res chain seq x y z
N GLY A 1 -2.31 -4.17 -26.54
CA GLY A 1 -2.27 -2.93 -25.76
C GLY A 1 -1.11 -2.09 -26.23
N HIS A 2 -1.39 -0.87 -26.66
CA HIS A 2 -0.37 0.17 -26.71
C HIS A 2 -0.35 0.81 -25.32
N PRO A 3 0.81 1.01 -24.66
CA PRO A 3 0.84 1.73 -23.40
C PRO A 3 0.36 3.17 -23.67
N SER A 4 -0.87 3.48 -23.28
CA SER A 4 -1.47 4.81 -23.44
C SER A 4 -1.08 5.75 -22.28
N ASP A 5 -0.83 5.17 -21.11
CA ASP A 5 -0.63 5.90 -19.87
C ASP A 5 0.82 5.78 -19.38
N GLY A 6 1.38 6.89 -18.90
CA GLY A 6 2.64 6.85 -18.16
C GLY A 6 2.51 6.01 -16.89
N SER A 7 3.58 5.33 -16.49
CA SER A 7 3.56 4.55 -15.24
C SER A 7 3.30 5.49 -14.05
N ALA A 8 2.23 5.22 -13.29
CA ALA A 8 1.91 5.91 -12.05
C ALA A 8 2.76 5.41 -10.85
N ALA A 9 3.52 4.32 -11.02
CA ALA A 9 4.37 3.77 -9.96
C ALA A 9 5.30 4.79 -9.24
N PRO A 10 5.94 5.78 -9.92
CA PRO A 10 6.77 6.77 -9.25
C PRO A 10 5.96 7.90 -8.57
N ASN A 11 4.63 7.96 -8.73
CA ASN A 11 3.76 8.99 -8.15
C ASN A 11 3.42 8.67 -6.68
N TYR A 12 4.45 8.45 -5.86
CA TYR A 12 4.29 8.14 -4.44
C TYR A 12 5.34 8.87 -3.60
N LEU A 13 4.88 9.77 -2.73
CA LEU A 13 5.72 10.54 -1.83
C LEU A 13 5.19 10.42 -0.38
N PRO A 14 5.65 9.41 0.39
CA PRO A 14 5.33 9.33 1.80
C PRO A 14 6.02 10.47 2.57
N VAL A 15 5.58 10.75 3.80
CA VAL A 15 6.16 11.80 4.65
C VAL A 15 7.67 11.65 4.78
N ASP A 16 8.16 10.42 4.99
CA ASP A 16 9.59 10.12 5.12
C ASP A 16 10.36 10.38 3.81
N GLY A 17 9.69 10.30 2.65
CA GLY A 17 10.26 10.64 1.36
C GLY A 17 10.38 12.14 1.11
N ALA A 18 9.65 12.96 1.87
CA ALA A 18 9.69 14.42 1.82
C ALA A 18 10.70 15.04 2.82
N GLN A 19 11.44 14.21 3.56
CA GLN A 19 12.40 14.66 4.56
C GLN A 19 13.77 14.00 4.35
N LEU A 20 14.83 14.71 4.71
CA LEU A 20 16.17 14.13 4.69
C LEU A 20 16.34 13.15 5.86
N PRO A 21 16.74 11.90 5.59
CA PRO A 21 16.89 10.91 6.64
C PRO A 21 18.11 11.21 7.51
N VAL A 22 17.88 11.39 8.81
CA VAL A 22 18.92 11.71 9.82
C VAL A 22 18.90 10.69 10.96
N PRO A 23 19.10 9.39 10.68
CA PRO A 23 18.89 8.33 11.67
C PRO A 23 19.81 8.45 12.90
N PHE A 24 21.00 9.05 12.73
CA PHE A 24 21.95 9.34 13.81
C PHE A 24 21.46 10.37 14.85
N LEU A 25 20.35 11.07 14.59
CA LEU A 25 19.69 11.96 15.56
C LEU A 25 18.53 11.28 16.30
N SER A 26 18.19 10.04 15.94
CA SER A 26 17.15 9.26 16.61
C SER A 26 17.61 8.81 18.00
N LEU A 27 16.80 9.06 19.03
CA LEU A 27 17.01 8.54 20.39
C LEU A 27 16.64 7.05 20.48
N SER A 28 17.36 6.21 19.73
CA SER A 28 17.14 4.76 19.65
C SER A 28 18.46 3.99 19.60
N VAL A 29 18.42 2.67 19.82
CA VAL A 29 19.60 1.78 19.69
C VAL A 29 20.20 1.90 18.28
N VAL A 30 19.35 1.91 17.25
CA VAL A 30 19.78 2.09 15.86
C VAL A 30 20.36 3.48 15.64
N GLY A 31 19.76 4.53 16.20
CA GLY A 31 20.29 5.90 16.07
C GLY A 31 21.66 6.07 16.70
N ILE A 32 21.91 5.49 17.88
CA ILE A 32 23.23 5.46 18.51
C ILE A 32 24.24 4.72 17.61
N LEU A 33 23.85 3.58 17.05
CA LEU A 33 24.72 2.81 16.15
C LEU A 33 25.06 3.62 14.88
N CYS A 34 24.07 4.30 14.29
CA CYS A 34 24.29 5.19 13.15
C CYS A 34 25.18 6.38 13.50
N LEU A 35 25.05 6.95 14.70
CA LEU A 35 25.92 8.03 15.18
C LEU A 35 27.37 7.57 15.32
N LEU A 36 27.60 6.39 15.91
CA LEU A 36 28.93 5.78 15.98
C LEU A 36 29.51 5.53 14.59
N GLY A 37 28.67 5.06 13.66
CA GLY A 37 29.06 4.84 12.27
C GLY A 37 29.42 6.12 11.53
N LEU A 38 28.66 7.20 11.74
CA LEU A 38 28.97 8.51 11.19
C LEU A 38 30.33 9.03 11.70
N ILE A 39 30.58 8.93 13.01
CA ILE A 39 31.87 9.32 13.61
C ILE A 39 33.00 8.49 13.00
N TRP A 40 32.82 7.17 12.89
CA TRP A 40 33.81 6.27 12.32
C TRP A 40 34.12 6.60 10.87
N LEU A 41 33.11 6.84 10.02
CA LEU A 41 33.30 7.23 8.62
C LEU A 41 34.10 8.53 8.50
N VAL A 42 33.86 9.52 9.37
CA VAL A 42 34.58 10.80 9.39
C VAL A 42 36.03 10.61 9.83
N VAL A 43 36.27 9.90 10.93
CA VAL A 43 37.61 9.68 11.50
C VAL A 43 38.47 8.82 10.58
N ARG A 44 37.88 7.80 9.93
CA ARG A 44 38.57 6.84 9.07
C ARG A 44 38.51 7.21 7.58
N THR A 45 38.23 8.46 7.21
CA THR A 45 38.17 8.90 5.80
C THR A 45 39.41 8.58 4.95
N SER A 46 40.59 8.45 5.58
CA SER A 46 41.83 8.04 4.91
C SER A 46 41.89 6.55 4.56
N ASP A 47 41.08 5.72 5.21
CA ASP A 47 40.94 4.30 4.92
C ASP A 47 40.10 4.08 3.66
N TYR A 48 40.55 3.20 2.77
CA TYR A 48 39.85 2.91 1.53
C TYR A 48 38.46 2.33 1.78
N ASP A 49 38.31 1.49 2.80
CA ASP A 49 37.04 0.83 3.12
C ASP A 49 36.02 1.85 3.62
N ALA A 50 36.37 2.64 4.64
CA ALA A 50 35.51 3.70 5.17
C ALA A 50 35.20 4.77 4.11
N ARG A 51 36.16 5.13 3.26
CA ARG A 51 35.96 6.08 2.17
C ARG A 51 34.97 5.57 1.13
N SER A 52 35.05 4.29 0.76
CA SER A 52 34.10 3.68 -0.18
C SER A 52 32.67 3.69 0.36
N MET A 53 32.49 3.34 1.65
CA MET A 53 31.22 3.42 2.37
C MET A 53 30.69 4.86 2.42
N GLY A 54 31.56 5.83 2.69
CA GLY A 54 31.23 7.25 2.72
C GLY A 54 30.77 7.79 1.36
N ILE A 55 31.42 7.38 0.26
CA ILE A 55 31.00 7.75 -1.10
C ILE A 55 29.63 7.16 -1.43
N GLY A 56 29.39 5.88 -1.09
CA GLY A 56 28.09 5.24 -1.25
C GLY A 56 26.99 5.98 -0.48
N LEU A 57 27.28 6.35 0.77
CA LEU A 57 26.38 7.12 1.61
C LEU A 57 26.04 8.51 1.01
N ILE A 58 27.02 9.21 0.44
CA ILE A 58 26.78 10.47 -0.28
C ILE A 58 25.84 10.24 -1.47
N GLY A 59 26.07 9.17 -2.25
CA GLY A 59 25.21 8.80 -3.37
C GLY A 59 23.76 8.57 -2.94
N PHE A 60 23.54 7.89 -1.82
CA PHE A 60 22.22 7.69 -1.24
C PHE A 60 21.53 9.02 -0.87
N TYR A 61 22.24 9.93 -0.19
CA TYR A 61 21.68 11.25 0.13
C TYR A 61 21.38 12.10 -1.10
N LEU A 62 22.27 12.07 -2.11
CA LEU A 62 22.03 12.77 -3.37
C LEU A 62 20.79 12.22 -4.09
N TRP A 63 20.57 10.91 -4.07
CA TRP A 63 19.37 10.30 -4.62
C TRP A 63 18.10 10.75 -3.87
N SER A 64 18.13 10.80 -2.53
CA SER A 64 17.00 11.30 -1.74
C SER A 64 16.67 12.75 -2.11
N ILE A 65 17.67 13.63 -2.23
CA ILE A 65 17.49 15.03 -2.66
C ILE A 65 16.95 15.09 -4.10
N ALA A 66 17.54 14.33 -5.02
CA ALA A 66 17.10 14.28 -6.41
C ALA A 66 15.64 13.82 -6.52
N SER A 67 15.22 12.85 -5.70
CA SER A 67 13.82 12.41 -5.63
C SER A 67 12.87 13.50 -5.13
N MET A 68 13.29 14.32 -4.16
CA MET A 68 12.50 15.46 -3.69
C MET A 68 12.39 16.54 -4.77
N VAL A 69 13.48 16.80 -5.49
CA VAL A 69 13.48 17.76 -6.61
C VAL A 69 12.59 17.26 -7.76
N ALA A 70 12.62 15.97 -8.07
CA ALA A 70 11.78 15.36 -9.11
C ALA A 70 10.29 15.59 -8.88
N THR A 71 9.87 15.78 -7.61
CA THR A 71 8.46 16.07 -7.25
C THR A 71 7.96 17.35 -7.91
N LEU A 72 8.85 18.32 -8.16
CA LEU A 72 8.52 19.55 -8.89
C LEU A 72 8.13 19.30 -10.36
N ALA A 73 8.55 18.16 -10.91
CA ALA A 73 8.20 17.70 -12.25
C ALA A 73 7.03 16.69 -12.24
N GLY A 74 6.32 16.53 -11.12
CA GLY A 74 5.16 15.66 -11.01
C GLY A 74 5.49 14.17 -10.84
N THR A 75 6.70 13.81 -10.38
CA THR A 75 7.10 12.41 -10.19
C THR A 75 8.14 12.24 -9.07
N THR A 76 8.49 11.00 -8.67
CA THR A 76 9.59 10.75 -7.72
C THR A 76 10.58 9.72 -8.25
N LEU A 77 11.80 9.72 -7.69
CA LEU A 77 12.77 8.64 -7.83
C LEU A 77 12.63 7.59 -6.71
N LEU A 78 11.48 7.56 -6.02
CA LEU A 78 11.20 6.71 -4.86
C LEU A 78 12.27 6.84 -3.75
N GLY A 79 12.74 8.07 -3.49
CA GLY A 79 13.84 8.35 -2.56
C GLY A 79 13.65 7.80 -1.14
N PHE A 80 12.41 7.65 -0.68
CA PHE A 80 12.12 7.01 0.62
C PHE A 80 12.67 5.57 0.72
N ARG A 81 12.81 4.85 -0.40
CA ARG A 81 13.40 3.50 -0.41
C ARG A 81 14.88 3.50 -0.04
N VAL A 82 15.56 4.64 -0.25
CA VAL A 82 16.98 4.81 0.04
C VAL A 82 17.23 5.07 1.53
N ASP A 83 16.21 5.46 2.30
CA ASP A 83 16.33 5.63 3.76
C ASP A 83 16.85 4.35 4.44
N THR A 84 16.29 3.19 4.09
CA THR A 84 16.75 1.89 4.62
C THR A 84 18.23 1.63 4.28
N LEU A 85 18.70 2.06 3.11
CA LEU A 85 20.11 1.90 2.71
C LEU A 85 21.03 2.82 3.51
N ILE A 86 20.60 4.05 3.79
CA ILE A 86 21.32 5.01 4.63
C ILE A 86 21.47 4.46 6.05
N VAL A 87 20.37 4.00 6.64
CA VAL A 87 20.36 3.37 7.97
C VAL A 87 21.28 2.15 7.99
N LEU A 88 21.16 1.25 7.01
CA LEU A 88 21.98 0.02 6.95
C LEU A 88 23.47 0.34 6.83
N GLN A 89 23.84 1.28 5.96
CA GLN A 89 25.23 1.68 5.74
C GLN A 89 25.86 2.29 7.00
N MET A 90 25.14 3.21 7.66
CA MET A 90 25.59 3.85 8.89
C MET A 90 25.63 2.87 10.07
N ALA A 91 24.61 2.02 10.21
CA ALA A 91 24.58 0.99 11.24
C ALA A 91 25.75 0.00 11.08
N THR A 92 26.04 -0.41 9.84
CA THR A 92 27.19 -1.28 9.53
C THR A 92 28.51 -0.60 9.91
N ALA A 93 28.69 0.67 9.54
CA ALA A 93 29.83 1.47 9.98
C ALA A 93 29.91 1.57 11.52
N GLY A 94 28.77 1.67 12.21
CA GLY A 94 28.71 1.68 13.67
C GLY A 94 29.17 0.38 14.30
N VAL A 95 28.83 -0.77 13.71
CA VAL A 95 29.34 -2.07 14.15
C VAL A 95 30.85 -2.14 13.95
N LEU A 96 31.37 -1.66 12.82
CA LEU A 96 32.82 -1.58 12.58
C LEU A 96 33.50 -0.66 13.62
N ALA A 97 32.89 0.47 13.95
CA ALA A 97 33.36 1.39 14.99
C ALA A 97 33.50 0.69 16.35
N ILE A 98 32.49 -0.07 16.76
CA ILE A 98 32.49 -0.83 18.02
C ILE A 98 33.57 -1.92 18.00
N ALA A 99 33.66 -2.66 16.89
CA ALA A 99 34.66 -3.71 16.72
C ALA A 99 36.08 -3.14 16.80
N GLU A 100 36.34 -2.02 16.16
CA GLU A 100 37.63 -1.34 16.16
C GLU A 100 37.96 -0.73 17.54
N LEU A 101 36.99 -0.08 18.19
CA LEU A 101 37.14 0.43 19.56
C LEU A 101 37.58 -0.69 20.51
N ARG A 102 37.01 -1.89 20.35
CA ARG A 102 37.38 -3.07 21.13
C ARG A 102 38.77 -3.62 20.78
N LEU A 103 39.15 -3.62 19.50
CA LEU A 103 40.39 -4.23 19.03
C LEU A 103 41.62 -3.32 19.23
N LEU A 104 41.47 -2.01 19.00
CA LEU A 104 42.58 -1.05 18.92
C LEU A 104 42.36 0.16 19.84
N GLY A 105 41.11 0.59 20.02
CA GLY A 105 40.79 1.84 20.71
C GLY A 105 41.16 1.85 22.20
N LEU A 106 41.09 0.70 22.89
CA LEU A 106 41.46 0.62 24.31
C LEU A 106 42.95 0.84 24.57
N ASP A 107 43.81 0.29 23.71
CA ASP A 107 45.26 0.47 23.83
C ASP A 107 45.69 1.89 23.38
N ALA A 108 44.95 2.52 22.46
CA ALA A 108 45.20 3.89 22.01
C ALA A 108 44.71 4.97 23.02
N LEU A 109 43.57 4.75 23.67
CA LEU A 109 42.98 5.68 24.65
C LEU A 109 43.61 5.56 26.04
N TYR A 110 44.07 4.37 26.41
CA TYR A 110 44.74 4.09 27.69
C TYR A 110 46.12 3.46 27.43
N PRO A 111 47.11 4.26 26.99
CA PRO A 111 48.45 3.78 26.65
C PRO A 111 49.23 3.27 27.88
N GLU A 112 48.86 3.71 29.09
CA GLU A 112 49.29 3.05 30.33
C GLU A 112 48.60 1.69 30.42
N GLN A 113 49.36 0.63 30.16
CA GLN A 113 48.90 -0.74 29.94
C GLN A 113 47.74 -1.13 30.87
N LEU A 114 46.51 -1.17 30.32
CA LEU A 114 45.38 -1.77 31.02
C LEU A 114 45.72 -3.22 31.38
N SER A 115 45.64 -3.56 32.66
CA SER A 115 45.87 -4.93 33.13
C SER A 115 44.94 -5.93 32.38
N ALA A 116 45.39 -7.18 32.22
CA ALA A 116 44.59 -8.22 31.56
C ALA A 116 43.19 -8.38 32.18
N ARG A 117 43.07 -8.14 33.49
CA ARG A 117 41.80 -8.13 34.21
C ARG A 117 40.90 -6.99 33.77
N ALA A 118 41.42 -5.78 33.62
CA ALA A 118 40.67 -4.61 33.16
C ALA A 118 40.15 -4.80 31.72
N ARG A 119 40.99 -5.28 30.80
CA ARG A 119 40.58 -5.55 29.40
C ARG A 119 39.46 -6.59 29.32
N ARG A 120 39.55 -7.64 30.13
CA ARG A 120 38.50 -8.67 30.25
C ARG A 120 37.20 -8.06 30.77
N SER A 121 37.26 -7.24 31.82
CA SER A 121 36.08 -6.56 32.36
C SER A 121 35.41 -5.64 31.35
N VAL A 122 36.19 -4.87 30.58
CA VAL A 122 35.65 -4.00 29.50
C VAL A 122 34.98 -4.82 28.41
N THR A 123 35.60 -5.93 27.98
CA THR A 123 34.98 -6.82 26.97
C THR A 123 33.67 -7.41 27.49
N ILE A 124 33.64 -7.88 28.75
CA ILE A 124 32.42 -8.40 29.37
C ILE A 124 31.34 -7.31 29.42
N LEU A 125 31.69 -6.10 29.84
CA LEU A 125 30.75 -4.98 29.90
C LEU A 125 30.19 -4.65 28.51
N MET A 126 31.04 -4.61 27.48
CA MET A 126 30.61 -4.35 26.10
C MET A 126 29.64 -5.43 25.60
N VAL A 127 29.93 -6.71 25.87
CA VAL A 127 29.04 -7.83 25.53
C VAL A 127 27.71 -7.70 26.26
N LEU A 128 27.73 -7.39 27.56
CA LEU A 128 26.50 -7.19 28.35
C LEU A 128 25.65 -6.04 27.79
N ILE A 129 26.27 -4.91 27.44
CA ILE A 129 25.58 -3.77 26.82
C ILE A 129 24.99 -4.18 25.47
N LEU A 130 25.75 -4.89 24.63
CA LEU A 130 25.29 -5.32 23.32
C LEU A 130 24.12 -6.32 23.42
N CYS A 131 24.21 -7.29 24.33
CA CYS A 131 23.12 -8.23 24.61
C CYS A 131 21.87 -7.51 25.14
N GLY A 132 22.04 -6.56 26.06
CA GLY A 132 20.95 -5.75 26.58
C GLY A 132 20.28 -4.90 25.50
N ALA A 133 21.07 -4.24 24.65
CA ALA A 133 20.58 -3.46 23.52
C ALA A 133 19.84 -4.35 22.50
N GLY A 134 20.37 -5.53 22.20
CA GLY A 134 19.71 -6.52 21.33
C GLY A 134 18.38 -7.01 21.90
N LEU A 135 18.31 -7.26 23.21
CA LEU A 135 17.07 -7.65 23.88
C LEU A 135 16.02 -6.54 23.85
N VAL A 136 16.41 -5.31 24.16
CA VAL A 136 15.51 -4.13 24.07
C VAL A 136 15.00 -3.95 22.65
N TYR A 137 15.88 -4.06 21.64
CA TYR A 137 15.49 -3.97 20.24
C TYR A 137 14.51 -5.08 19.86
N ALA A 138 14.77 -6.34 20.24
CA ALA A 138 13.88 -7.47 19.98
C ALA A 138 12.50 -7.29 20.62
N GLN A 139 12.44 -6.75 21.85
CA GLN A 139 11.18 -6.46 22.55
C GLN A 139 10.41 -5.29 21.91
N GLN A 140 11.09 -4.38 21.22
CA GLN A 140 10.45 -3.28 20.50
C GLN A 140 9.79 -3.72 19.19
N ILE A 141 10.23 -4.82 18.56
CA ILE A 141 9.65 -5.33 17.31
C ILE A 141 8.13 -5.52 17.39
N PRO A 142 7.57 -6.29 18.35
CA PRO A 142 6.11 -6.45 18.45
C PRO A 142 5.41 -5.14 18.78
N VAL A 143 6.03 -4.25 19.55
CA VAL A 143 5.47 -2.92 19.88
C VAL A 143 5.34 -2.05 18.62
N GLN A 144 6.38 -2.02 17.77
CA GLN A 144 6.35 -1.30 16.51
C GLN A 144 5.33 -1.89 15.52
N ASN A 145 5.16 -3.20 15.55
CA ASN A 145 4.20 -3.92 14.70
C ASN A 145 2.81 -4.02 15.32
N GLN A 146 2.57 -3.46 16.51
CA GLN A 146 1.33 -3.64 17.25
C GLN A 146 0.11 -3.28 16.39
N ARG A 147 0.15 -2.15 15.67
CA ARG A 147 -0.95 -1.74 14.79
C ARG A 147 -1.23 -2.75 13.67
N ALA A 148 -0.20 -3.35 13.08
CA ALA A 148 -0.35 -4.33 12.02
C ALA A 148 -0.89 -5.67 12.58
N ILE A 149 -0.40 -6.07 13.76
CA ILE A 149 -0.89 -7.24 14.49
C ILE A 149 -2.36 -7.03 14.86
N ASP A 150 -2.71 -5.90 15.48
CA ASP A 150 -4.09 -5.57 15.88
C ASP A 150 -5.02 -5.62 14.66
N ARG A 151 -4.62 -5.03 13.52
CA ARG A 151 -5.38 -5.10 12.26
C ARG A 151 -5.59 -6.53 11.78
N ALA A 152 -4.56 -7.37 11.80
CA ALA A 152 -4.68 -8.77 11.39
C ALA A 152 -5.71 -9.55 12.24
N TYR A 153 -5.98 -9.12 13.48
CA TYR A 153 -7.02 -9.72 14.32
C TYR A 153 -8.39 -9.05 14.20
N SER A 154 -8.43 -7.76 13.87
CA SER A 154 -9.65 -6.96 13.79
C SER A 154 -10.28 -6.90 12.41
N ASP A 155 -9.52 -7.18 11.35
CA ASP A 155 -10.02 -7.20 9.98
C ASP A 155 -10.90 -8.43 9.76
N THR A 156 -11.98 -8.26 8.99
CA THR A 156 -12.86 -9.37 8.63
C THR A 156 -12.20 -10.24 7.56
N ASP A 157 -12.04 -11.52 7.86
CA ASP A 157 -11.42 -12.49 6.97
C ASP A 157 -12.35 -12.96 5.84
N GLY A 158 -11.85 -13.83 4.95
CA GLY A 158 -12.62 -14.37 3.83
C GLY A 158 -13.79 -15.28 4.22
N TYR A 159 -13.90 -15.69 5.49
CA TYR A 159 -15.06 -16.42 6.01
C TYR A 159 -16.10 -15.47 6.62
N GLY A 160 -15.82 -14.16 6.63
CA GLY A 160 -16.70 -13.17 7.23
C GLY A 160 -16.58 -13.07 8.74
N GLU A 161 -15.46 -13.53 9.31
CA GLU A 161 -15.20 -13.57 10.75
C GLU A 161 -14.02 -12.66 11.14
N ARG A 162 -13.97 -12.27 12.42
CA ARG A 162 -12.82 -11.57 13.00
C ARG A 162 -12.17 -12.43 14.05
N ALA A 163 -10.85 -12.49 14.07
CA ALA A 163 -10.11 -13.28 15.04
C ALA A 163 -10.26 -12.76 16.48
N ASP A 164 -10.50 -11.46 16.66
CA ASP A 164 -10.75 -10.84 17.96
C ASP A 164 -12.18 -11.03 18.49
N ARG A 165 -13.05 -11.73 17.75
CA ARG A 165 -14.43 -12.10 18.11
C ARG A 165 -15.40 -10.93 18.28
N PHE A 166 -15.03 -9.72 17.86
CA PHE A 166 -15.99 -8.64 17.71
C PHE A 166 -16.87 -8.84 16.47
N ALA A 167 -17.94 -8.05 16.34
CA ALA A 167 -18.77 -8.08 15.15
C ALA A 167 -17.94 -7.71 13.90
N ALA A 168 -18.04 -8.55 12.88
CA ALA A 168 -17.42 -8.33 11.57
C ALA A 168 -18.02 -7.10 10.87
N ASP A 169 -17.19 -6.47 10.03
CA ASP A 169 -17.60 -5.35 9.17
C ASP A 169 -18.40 -5.84 7.95
N ALA A 170 -18.53 -5.01 6.92
CA ALA A 170 -19.27 -5.35 5.70
C ALA A 170 -18.72 -6.60 4.98
N GLY A 171 -17.44 -6.95 5.17
CA GLY A 171 -16.82 -8.14 4.58
C GLY A 171 -17.47 -9.45 5.01
N ARG A 172 -18.26 -9.45 6.09
CA ARG A 172 -19.08 -10.60 6.50
C ARG A 172 -20.08 -11.07 5.45
N TYR A 173 -20.41 -10.22 4.49
CA TYR A 173 -21.37 -10.50 3.44
C TYR A 173 -20.72 -11.07 2.18
N TYR A 174 -19.39 -11.01 2.04
CA TYR A 174 -18.68 -11.45 0.83
C TYR A 174 -18.94 -12.92 0.46
N PRO A 175 -18.96 -13.90 1.38
CA PRO A 175 -19.28 -15.29 1.03
C PRO A 175 -20.69 -15.43 0.43
N ARG A 176 -21.66 -14.66 0.94
CA ARG A 176 -23.04 -14.67 0.43
C ARG A 176 -23.15 -13.97 -0.92
N ILE A 177 -22.36 -12.92 -1.15
CA ILE A 177 -22.28 -12.25 -2.46
C ILE A 177 -21.70 -13.21 -3.51
N ASP A 178 -20.63 -13.95 -3.17
CA ASP A 178 -20.08 -14.98 -4.07
C ASP A 178 -21.10 -16.08 -4.38
N GLU A 179 -21.80 -16.59 -3.35
CA GLU A 179 -22.86 -17.58 -3.53
C GLU A 179 -23.98 -17.05 -4.45
N GLU A 180 -24.41 -15.81 -4.24
CA GLU A 180 -25.45 -15.15 -5.05
C GLU A 180 -25.04 -15.05 -6.52
N ILE A 181 -23.85 -14.52 -6.81
CA ILE A 181 -23.33 -14.38 -8.18
C ILE A 181 -23.30 -15.75 -8.88
N ARG A 182 -22.77 -16.76 -8.18
CA ARG A 182 -22.65 -18.12 -8.71
C ARG A 182 -24.00 -18.79 -8.92
N SER A 183 -25.00 -18.48 -8.09
CA SER A 183 -26.35 -19.03 -8.22
C SER A 183 -27.01 -18.65 -9.56
N HIS A 184 -26.59 -17.53 -10.15
CA HIS A 184 -27.03 -17.04 -11.47
C HIS A 184 -26.13 -17.51 -12.63
N GLY A 185 -25.25 -18.49 -12.39
CA GLY A 185 -24.44 -19.14 -13.43
C GLY A 185 -23.16 -18.39 -13.82
N HIS A 186 -22.73 -17.42 -13.03
CA HIS A 186 -21.47 -16.69 -13.20
C HIS A 186 -20.30 -17.46 -12.54
N ASP A 187 -19.35 -17.94 -13.35
CA ASP A 187 -18.13 -18.59 -12.86
C ASP A 187 -17.11 -17.52 -12.46
N PRO A 188 -16.60 -17.49 -11.21
CA PRO A 188 -15.60 -16.51 -10.80
C PRO A 188 -14.43 -16.37 -11.76
N LEU A 189 -13.96 -17.48 -12.35
CA LEU A 189 -12.80 -17.48 -13.25
C LEU A 189 -13.12 -17.03 -14.68
N ASP A 190 -14.35 -16.59 -14.97
CA ASP A 190 -14.75 -16.01 -16.26
C ASP A 190 -15.66 -14.79 -16.10
N THR A 191 -15.93 -14.32 -14.88
CA THR A 191 -16.88 -13.23 -14.62
C THR A 191 -16.15 -11.92 -14.36
N ILE A 192 -16.56 -10.84 -15.04
CA ILE A 192 -16.06 -9.48 -14.79
C ILE A 192 -16.96 -8.76 -13.79
N VAL A 193 -16.37 -8.32 -12.70
CA VAL A 193 -17.04 -7.57 -11.64
C VAL A 193 -16.60 -6.10 -11.68
N LEU A 194 -17.56 -5.19 -11.69
CA LEU A 194 -17.33 -3.78 -11.34
C LEU A 194 -17.70 -3.56 -9.88
N THR A 195 -16.68 -3.25 -9.07
CA THR A 195 -16.86 -2.95 -7.64
C THR A 195 -15.70 -2.11 -7.12
N ASP A 196 -15.96 -1.33 -6.07
CA ASP A 196 -14.94 -0.69 -5.24
C ASP A 196 -14.57 -1.54 -4.01
N GLU A 197 -15.17 -2.72 -3.83
CA GLU A 197 -14.89 -3.66 -2.74
C GLU A 197 -13.67 -4.54 -3.03
N ILE A 198 -12.47 -4.02 -2.82
CA ILE A 198 -11.19 -4.73 -3.04
C ILE A 198 -11.09 -6.02 -2.23
N ASN A 199 -11.60 -6.01 -1.00
CA ASN A 199 -11.46 -7.14 -0.10
C ASN A 199 -12.28 -8.33 -0.62
N PHE A 200 -13.44 -8.07 -1.23
CA PHE A 200 -14.19 -9.10 -1.96
C PHE A 200 -13.31 -9.72 -3.06
N MET A 201 -12.69 -8.88 -3.89
CA MET A 201 -11.78 -9.31 -4.98
C MET A 201 -10.49 -9.99 -4.47
N SER A 202 -10.12 -9.78 -3.21
CA SER A 202 -8.94 -10.41 -2.60
C SER A 202 -9.22 -11.83 -2.11
N TYR A 203 -10.47 -12.14 -1.78
CA TYR A 203 -10.90 -13.46 -1.33
C TYR A 203 -11.50 -14.33 -2.44
N HIS A 204 -12.11 -13.69 -3.45
CA HIS A 204 -12.79 -14.38 -4.55
C HIS A 204 -12.13 -14.05 -5.90
N PRO A 205 -11.80 -15.05 -6.74
CA PRO A 205 -10.94 -14.88 -7.90
C PRO A 205 -11.68 -14.35 -9.14
N TYR A 206 -12.51 -13.33 -8.97
CA TYR A 206 -13.19 -12.64 -10.07
C TYR A 206 -12.24 -11.74 -10.86
N PHE A 207 -12.57 -11.44 -12.13
CA PHE A 207 -11.87 -10.39 -12.87
C PHE A 207 -12.43 -9.03 -12.51
N GLY A 208 -11.61 -8.13 -11.97
CA GLY A 208 -12.02 -6.74 -11.78
C GLY A 208 -12.06 -6.00 -13.11
N PHE A 209 -13.15 -5.28 -13.40
CA PHE A 209 -13.18 -4.40 -14.56
C PHE A 209 -12.11 -3.31 -14.46
N GLN A 210 -11.77 -2.87 -13.24
CA GLN A 210 -10.76 -1.86 -12.99
C GLN A 210 -9.84 -2.27 -11.83
N ALA A 211 -8.59 -1.82 -11.88
CA ALA A 211 -7.66 -1.97 -10.77
C ALA A 211 -8.03 -1.04 -9.61
N PHE A 212 -7.64 -1.37 -8.39
CA PHE A 212 -8.03 -0.55 -7.23
C PHE A 212 -7.45 0.88 -7.27
N THR A 213 -6.21 1.05 -7.72
CA THR A 213 -5.60 2.37 -7.97
C THR A 213 -4.67 2.29 -9.19
N SER A 214 -4.34 3.44 -9.76
CA SER A 214 -3.42 3.54 -10.92
C SER A 214 -2.04 2.93 -10.63
N HIS A 215 -1.54 3.03 -9.40
CA HIS A 215 -0.23 2.48 -8.98
C HIS A 215 -0.15 0.95 -9.03
N TYR A 216 -1.30 0.27 -8.94
CA TYR A 216 -1.41 -1.19 -9.02
C TYR A 216 -2.00 -1.66 -10.36
N ALA A 217 -2.32 -0.73 -11.25
CA ALA A 217 -2.79 -1.07 -12.59
C ALA A 217 -1.61 -1.54 -13.45
N ASN A 218 -1.86 -2.58 -14.26
CA ASN A 218 -0.95 -2.92 -15.33
C ASN A 218 -0.88 -1.74 -16.33
N PRO A 219 0.29 -1.32 -16.82
CA PRO A 219 0.39 -0.28 -17.85
C PRO A 219 -0.41 -0.57 -19.14
N LEU A 220 -0.73 -1.84 -19.42
CA LEU A 220 -1.60 -2.26 -20.52
C LEU A 220 -3.09 -2.32 -20.16
N GLY A 221 -3.44 -2.05 -18.89
CA GLY A 221 -4.80 -2.09 -18.37
C GLY A 221 -5.62 -0.84 -18.67
N GLU A 222 -5.01 0.20 -19.23
CA GLU A 222 -5.67 1.44 -19.69
C GLU A 222 -6.52 2.08 -18.56
N PHE A 223 -5.90 2.21 -17.38
CA PHE A 223 -6.56 2.64 -16.14
C PHE A 223 -7.37 3.93 -16.32
N THR A 224 -6.78 4.95 -16.97
CA THR A 224 -7.46 6.24 -17.17
C THR A 224 -8.68 6.08 -18.06
N ALA A 225 -8.54 5.40 -19.19
CA ALA A 225 -9.64 5.19 -20.14
C ALA A 225 -10.78 4.34 -19.53
N ARG A 226 -10.46 3.34 -18.71
CA ARG A 226 -11.47 2.56 -17.97
C ARG A 226 -12.17 3.39 -16.89
N ASN A 227 -11.46 4.25 -16.17
CA ASN A 227 -12.08 5.19 -15.23
C ASN A 227 -13.04 6.14 -15.94
N GLU A 228 -12.64 6.69 -17.09
CA GLU A 228 -13.51 7.55 -17.90
C GLU A 228 -14.74 6.80 -18.41
N ALA A 229 -14.61 5.52 -18.81
CA ALA A 229 -15.76 4.70 -19.19
C ALA A 229 -16.72 4.48 -18.03
N ILE A 230 -16.21 4.11 -16.85
CA ILE A 230 -17.04 3.93 -15.65
C ILE A 230 -17.74 5.24 -15.26
N GLU A 231 -17.05 6.37 -15.34
CA GLU A 231 -17.64 7.67 -15.06
C GLU A 231 -18.75 8.02 -16.05
N ARG A 232 -18.54 7.78 -17.35
CA ARG A 232 -19.60 7.95 -18.37
C ARG A 232 -20.80 7.07 -18.06
N TRP A 233 -20.60 5.77 -17.85
CA TRP A 233 -21.69 4.86 -17.49
C TRP A 233 -22.48 5.32 -16.25
N ALA A 234 -21.79 5.81 -15.22
CA ALA A 234 -22.46 6.32 -14.03
C ALA A 234 -23.30 7.58 -14.33
N VAL A 235 -22.77 8.53 -15.10
CA VAL A 235 -23.47 9.77 -15.48
C VAL A 235 -24.64 9.47 -16.42
N ASP A 236 -24.38 8.73 -17.49
CA ASP A 236 -25.33 8.47 -18.56
C ASP A 236 -26.47 7.56 -18.09
N SER A 237 -26.27 6.75 -17.03
CA SER A 237 -27.34 5.95 -16.42
C SER A 237 -28.55 6.77 -15.93
N TRP A 238 -28.40 8.07 -15.70
CA TRP A 238 -29.51 8.95 -15.29
C TRP A 238 -30.38 9.42 -16.46
N GLU A 239 -29.91 9.27 -17.69
CA GLU A 239 -30.61 9.68 -18.91
C GLU A 239 -30.92 8.51 -19.86
N SER A 240 -30.35 7.33 -19.58
CA SER A 240 -30.47 6.13 -20.41
C SER A 240 -31.64 5.24 -20.00
N THR A 241 -32.21 4.54 -20.98
CA THR A 241 -33.04 3.35 -20.73
C THR A 241 -32.18 2.15 -20.32
N PRO A 242 -32.75 1.10 -19.68
CA PRO A 242 -32.02 -0.12 -19.34
C PRO A 242 -31.30 -0.77 -20.53
N GLU A 243 -31.92 -0.77 -21.72
CA GLU A 243 -31.35 -1.35 -22.94
C GLU A 243 -30.20 -0.50 -23.50
N GLU A 244 -30.32 0.83 -23.46
CA GLU A 244 -29.25 1.74 -23.86
C GLU A 244 -28.05 1.59 -22.92
N PHE A 245 -28.29 1.53 -21.60
CA PHE A 245 -27.23 1.32 -20.63
C PHE A 245 -26.50 -0.01 -20.87
N LEU A 246 -27.23 -1.10 -21.13
CA LEU A 246 -26.62 -2.39 -21.44
C LEU A 246 -25.77 -2.34 -22.73
N ALA A 247 -26.28 -1.66 -23.77
CA ALA A 247 -25.55 -1.46 -25.01
C ALA A 247 -24.26 -0.64 -24.80
N ASP A 248 -24.29 0.39 -23.96
CA ASP A 248 -23.13 1.23 -23.63
C ASP A 248 -22.06 0.48 -22.83
N LEU A 249 -22.45 -0.48 -21.99
CA LEU A 249 -21.49 -1.35 -21.32
C LEU A 249 -20.75 -2.27 -22.31
N ASP A 250 -21.41 -2.64 -23.41
CA ASP A 250 -20.88 -3.52 -24.45
C ASP A 250 -20.14 -2.75 -25.56
N ASP A 251 -20.43 -1.46 -25.75
CA ASP A 251 -19.73 -0.55 -26.68
C ASP A 251 -18.41 -0.02 -26.10
N THR A 252 -17.56 -0.94 -25.63
CA THR A 252 -16.20 -0.62 -25.21
C THR A 252 -15.18 -1.58 -25.83
N PRO A 253 -13.90 -1.19 -25.94
CA PRO A 253 -12.86 -2.09 -26.46
C PRO A 253 -12.53 -3.25 -25.51
N TRP A 254 -13.10 -3.26 -24.29
CA TRP A 254 -12.90 -4.29 -23.29
C TRP A 254 -14.20 -5.09 -23.09
N ARG A 255 -14.11 -6.29 -22.55
CA ARG A 255 -15.33 -6.99 -22.10
C ARG A 255 -15.95 -6.21 -20.94
N GLY A 256 -17.23 -5.87 -21.07
CA GLY A 256 -17.99 -5.13 -20.06
C GLY A 256 -18.21 -5.92 -18.77
N PRO A 257 -18.70 -5.28 -17.70
CA PRO A 257 -18.98 -5.95 -16.43
C PRO A 257 -20.20 -6.86 -16.52
N ASP A 258 -20.04 -8.12 -16.11
CA ASP A 258 -21.11 -9.10 -15.94
C ASP A 258 -21.88 -8.88 -14.63
N VAL A 259 -21.19 -8.33 -13.62
CA VAL A 259 -21.72 -8.12 -12.27
C VAL A 259 -21.30 -6.76 -11.75
N PHE A 260 -22.23 -6.08 -11.09
CA PHE A 260 -21.99 -4.89 -10.29
C PHE A 260 -22.17 -5.23 -8.81
N ILE A 261 -21.22 -4.81 -7.97
CA ILE A 261 -21.38 -4.80 -6.51
C ILE A 261 -21.26 -3.35 -6.06
N LEU A 262 -22.40 -2.77 -5.73
CA LEU A 262 -22.55 -1.35 -5.38
C LEU A 262 -23.06 -1.20 -3.95
N ARG A 263 -22.92 -0.02 -3.36
CA ARG A 263 -23.50 0.31 -2.04
C ARG A 263 -24.80 1.06 -2.21
N GLY A 264 -25.88 0.56 -1.62
CA GLY A 264 -27.20 1.14 -1.79
C GLY A 264 -28.29 0.35 -1.10
N THR A 265 -29.54 0.71 -1.40
CA THR A 265 -30.74 0.00 -0.97
C THR A 265 -31.63 -0.20 -2.19
N VAL A 266 -32.06 -1.43 -2.46
CA VAL A 266 -32.94 -1.76 -3.60
C VAL A 266 -34.27 -1.00 -3.50
N ASP A 267 -34.95 -1.08 -2.36
CA ASP A 267 -36.25 -0.41 -2.11
C ASP A 267 -36.10 1.03 -1.58
N GLY A 268 -34.93 1.65 -1.77
CA GLY A 268 -34.67 3.02 -1.31
C GLY A 268 -35.39 4.06 -2.17
N PRO A 269 -35.73 5.24 -1.62
CA PRO A 269 -36.23 6.33 -2.45
C PRO A 269 -35.13 6.77 -3.42
N VAL A 270 -35.36 6.56 -4.71
CA VAL A 270 -34.57 7.17 -5.78
C VAL A 270 -35.06 8.61 -5.91
N GLY A 271 -34.28 9.55 -5.38
CA GLY A 271 -34.56 10.97 -5.56
C GLY A 271 -34.09 11.43 -6.94
N ASP A 272 -34.59 12.58 -7.40
CA ASP A 272 -34.13 13.22 -8.65
C ASP A 272 -32.66 13.72 -8.57
N ALA A 273 -32.01 13.57 -7.42
CA ALA A 273 -30.63 13.97 -7.19
C ALA A 273 -29.68 12.81 -7.50
N THR A 274 -28.60 13.09 -8.22
CA THR A 274 -27.63 12.07 -8.66
C THR A 274 -26.91 11.36 -7.51
N ASP A 275 -26.90 11.91 -6.28
CA ASP A 275 -26.33 11.26 -5.10
C ASP A 275 -27.30 10.28 -4.40
N ALA A 276 -28.52 10.12 -4.92
CA ALA A 276 -29.51 9.16 -4.42
C ALA A 276 -29.37 7.75 -5.03
N GLY A 277 -28.52 7.57 -6.04
CA GLY A 277 -28.32 6.29 -6.72
C GLY A 277 -27.49 5.26 -5.94
N TRP A 278 -27.20 4.12 -6.58
CA TRP A 278 -26.30 3.11 -6.02
C TRP A 278 -24.84 3.52 -6.21
N LYS A 279 -24.11 3.55 -5.10
CA LYS A 279 -22.79 4.17 -5.01
C LYS A 279 -21.66 3.18 -5.31
N SER A 280 -20.64 3.67 -6.01
CA SER A 280 -19.29 3.12 -6.07
C SER A 280 -18.26 4.24 -5.87
N HIS A 281 -16.98 3.92 -5.85
CA HIS A 281 -15.91 4.91 -5.86
C HIS A 281 -14.97 4.72 -7.05
N LEU A 282 -14.55 5.85 -7.63
CA LEU A 282 -13.42 5.90 -8.56
C LEU A 282 -12.17 6.39 -7.84
N ALA A 283 -11.06 5.68 -8.06
CA ALA A 283 -9.75 6.06 -7.57
C ALA A 283 -9.07 7.05 -8.52
N GLU A 284 -8.59 8.16 -7.98
CA GLU A 284 -7.91 9.24 -8.71
C GLU A 284 -6.51 9.45 -8.13
N ASP A 285 -5.49 9.50 -9.00
CA ASP A 285 -4.14 9.90 -8.61
C ASP A 285 -4.08 11.42 -8.46
N ILE A 286 -3.81 11.88 -7.24
CA ILE A 286 -3.72 13.29 -6.86
C ILE A 286 -2.32 13.66 -6.36
N TYR A 287 -1.30 12.88 -6.74
CA TYR A 287 0.10 13.19 -6.48
C TYR A 287 0.42 14.67 -6.80
N PRO A 288 1.21 15.40 -5.97
CA PRO A 288 2.03 14.94 -4.85
C PRO A 288 1.35 14.97 -3.47
N ASN A 289 0.02 15.01 -3.40
CA ASN A 289 -0.68 14.99 -2.10
C ASN A 289 -0.38 13.72 -1.30
N ASN A 290 -0.56 13.79 0.02
CA ASN A 290 -0.51 12.63 0.90
C ASN A 290 -1.79 12.61 1.77
N PRO A 291 -2.72 11.66 1.55
CA PRO A 291 -2.64 10.53 0.62
C PRO A 291 -2.59 10.97 -0.86
N ASN A 292 -1.90 10.19 -1.68
CA ASN A 292 -1.71 10.45 -3.13
C ASN A 292 -2.85 9.90 -3.99
N VAL A 293 -3.80 9.18 -3.39
CA VAL A 293 -5.01 8.68 -4.05
C VAL A 293 -6.23 9.23 -3.33
N ARG A 294 -7.19 9.75 -4.10
CA ARG A 294 -8.53 10.11 -3.63
C ARG A 294 -9.55 9.13 -4.19
N TYR A 295 -10.54 8.78 -3.38
CA TYR A 295 -11.72 8.03 -3.82
C TYR A 295 -12.89 9.00 -3.96
N ARG A 296 -13.39 9.18 -5.17
CA ARG A 296 -14.57 10.00 -5.45
C ARG A 296 -15.79 9.10 -5.61
N GLY A 297 -16.88 9.44 -4.92
CA GLY A 297 -18.15 8.73 -5.08
C GLY A 297 -18.73 8.98 -6.46
N ILE A 298 -19.15 7.90 -7.11
CA ILE A 298 -19.98 7.90 -8.32
C ILE A 298 -21.26 7.12 -8.02
N PHE A 299 -22.32 7.43 -8.75
CA PHE A 299 -23.65 6.90 -8.48
C PHE A 299 -24.30 6.45 -9.78
N PHE A 300 -24.75 5.20 -9.80
CA PHE A 300 -25.54 4.65 -10.89
C PHE A 300 -27.03 4.80 -10.55
N ASN A 301 -27.83 5.17 -11.53
CA ASN A 301 -29.28 5.17 -11.40
C ASN A 301 -29.78 3.71 -11.20
N PRO A 302 -30.54 3.38 -10.15
CA PRO A 302 -31.11 2.05 -9.98
C PRO A 302 -32.02 1.62 -11.14
N GLU A 303 -32.67 2.57 -11.83
CA GLU A 303 -33.66 2.29 -12.87
C GLU A 303 -33.06 1.61 -14.12
N VAL A 304 -31.77 1.78 -14.40
CA VAL A 304 -31.13 1.10 -15.55
C VAL A 304 -30.87 -0.40 -15.30
N PHE A 305 -31.00 -0.86 -14.06
CA PHE A 305 -30.88 -2.27 -13.71
C PHE A 305 -32.27 -2.93 -13.72
N ALA A 306 -32.87 -3.08 -14.90
CA ALA A 306 -34.19 -3.72 -15.02
C ALA A 306 -34.14 -5.23 -14.72
N GLU A 307 -35.17 -5.77 -14.07
CA GLU A 307 -35.21 -7.17 -13.57
C GLU A 307 -35.15 -8.24 -14.68
N ASP A 308 -35.51 -7.89 -15.91
CA ASP A 308 -35.42 -8.77 -17.08
C ASP A 308 -34.00 -8.84 -17.67
N LEU A 309 -33.16 -7.84 -17.40
CA LEU A 309 -31.76 -7.77 -17.82
C LEU A 309 -30.79 -8.12 -16.68
N TRP A 310 -31.22 -7.95 -15.42
CA TRP A 310 -30.39 -8.09 -14.23
C TRP A 310 -31.09 -8.88 -13.11
N HIS A 311 -30.37 -9.82 -12.51
CA HIS A 311 -30.71 -10.36 -11.19
C HIS A 311 -30.19 -9.42 -10.11
N ILE A 312 -31.10 -8.79 -9.36
CA ILE A 312 -30.76 -7.82 -8.30
C ILE A 312 -31.08 -8.40 -6.93
N THR A 313 -30.09 -8.42 -6.04
CA THR A 313 -30.26 -8.89 -4.66
C THR A 313 -29.62 -7.93 -3.66
N GLN A 314 -30.39 -7.57 -2.62
CA GLN A 314 -29.87 -6.84 -1.46
C GLN A 314 -29.12 -7.79 -0.52
N ILE A 315 -27.84 -7.52 -0.25
CA ILE A 315 -27.03 -8.27 0.71
C ILE A 315 -26.33 -7.29 1.66
N GLY A 316 -26.90 -7.11 2.85
CA GLY A 316 -26.34 -6.17 3.83
C GLY A 316 -26.37 -4.74 3.27
N PRO A 317 -25.24 -4.01 3.23
CA PRO A 317 -25.16 -2.67 2.63
C PRO A 317 -24.97 -2.70 1.10
N PHE A 318 -24.93 -3.89 0.48
CA PHE A 318 -24.62 -4.07 -0.93
C PHE A 318 -25.86 -4.35 -1.76
N VAL A 319 -25.85 -3.82 -2.97
CA VAL A 319 -26.73 -4.23 -4.07
C VAL A 319 -25.85 -4.99 -5.05
N VAL A 320 -26.19 -6.26 -5.27
CA VAL A 320 -25.53 -7.12 -6.25
C VAL A 320 -26.43 -7.21 -7.47
N ALA A 321 -25.99 -6.69 -8.60
CA ALA A 321 -26.69 -6.79 -9.88
C ALA A 321 -25.88 -7.67 -10.83
N SER A 322 -26.38 -8.85 -11.15
CA SER A 322 -25.74 -9.80 -12.06
C SER A 322 -26.52 -9.85 -13.38
N ARG A 323 -25.85 -9.71 -14.53
CA ARG A 323 -26.52 -9.83 -15.83
C ARG A 323 -27.22 -11.18 -15.93
N VAL A 324 -28.44 -11.17 -16.45
CA VAL A 324 -29.15 -12.39 -16.82
C VAL A 324 -28.39 -13.04 -17.96
N LYS A 325 -28.00 -14.31 -17.81
CA LYS A 325 -27.48 -15.09 -18.93
C LYS A 325 -28.68 -15.59 -19.73
N ASP A 326 -28.76 -15.22 -21.00
CA ASP A 326 -29.69 -15.88 -21.93
C ASP A 326 -29.45 -17.39 -21.83
N GLY A 327 -30.52 -18.13 -21.51
CA GLY A 327 -30.44 -19.55 -21.17
C GLY A 327 -29.67 -20.36 -22.20
N VAL A 328 -28.72 -21.16 -21.71
CA VAL A 328 -28.08 -22.26 -22.46
C VAL A 328 -29.12 -23.28 -22.89
#